data_AF-A0A8S0UBA2-F1
#
_entry.id   AF-A0A8S0UBA2-F1
#
_cell.length_a   1.000
_cell.length_b   1.000
_cell.length_c   1.000
_cell.angle_alpha   90.00
_cell.angle_beta   90.00
_cell.angle_gamma   90.00
#
_symmetry.space_group_name_H-M   'P 1'
#
loop_
_entity.id
_entity.type
_entity.pdbx_description
1 polymer ?
#
loop_
_entity_poly.entity_id
_entity_poly.type
_entity_poly.pdbx_seq_one_letter_code
_entity_poly.pdbx_strand_id
1 'polypeptide(L)'
;MNTGYWRTITRSEKKQLMDEITANFEIDLKDLKLENCINRLYNGRYREFKAELSAYYKLQKTNENALANPPLEMLDRGVNQLVDLCNHLNSNKFKHHQQTVNRSKKKYNHHTGLRPFSYIVEKMAEDGSKFPEVDTFEFAYVGKNKCWTCNTAKAFV
;
A
#
# COMPACT_ATOMS: atom_id res chain seq x y z
N MET A 1 9.75 0.42 -16.79
CA MET A 1 10.47 0.70 -15.53
C MET A 1 10.42 -0.44 -14.54
N ASN A 2 11.44 -0.51 -13.69
CA ASN A 2 11.38 -1.23 -12.44
C ASN A 2 10.28 -0.60 -11.56
N THR A 3 9.11 -1.22 -11.51
CA THR A 3 8.01 -0.81 -10.60
C THR A 3 8.39 -0.98 -9.12
N GLY A 4 9.58 -1.55 -8.88
CA GLY A 4 10.10 -1.86 -7.57
C GLY A 4 10.43 -0.65 -6.71
N TYR A 5 10.58 -0.96 -5.43
CA TYR A 5 10.97 -0.07 -4.35
C TYR A 5 12.32 0.57 -4.63
N TRP A 6 12.66 1.69 -3.98
CA TRP A 6 13.98 2.33 -4.08
C TRP A 6 15.14 1.32 -3.98
N ARG A 7 14.98 0.29 -3.15
CA ARG A 7 15.94 -0.80 -2.94
C ARG A 7 16.27 -1.61 -4.21
N THR A 8 15.36 -1.65 -5.18
CA THR A 8 15.50 -2.43 -6.42
C THR A 8 16.15 -1.67 -7.56
N ILE A 9 16.24 -0.34 -7.45
CA ILE A 9 16.96 0.50 -8.41
C ILE A 9 18.46 0.20 -8.28
N THR A 10 19.12 0.01 -9.41
CA THR A 10 20.52 -0.40 -9.45
C THR A 10 21.44 0.69 -8.88
N ARG A 11 22.62 0.28 -8.41
CA ARG A 11 23.61 1.25 -7.89
C ARG A 11 24.06 2.23 -8.97
N SER A 12 24.17 1.78 -10.22
CA SER A 12 24.52 2.62 -11.37
C SER A 12 23.45 3.69 -11.65
N GLU A 13 22.16 3.35 -11.57
CA GLU A 13 21.08 4.32 -11.77
C GLU A 13 21.00 5.34 -10.62
N LYS A 14 21.35 4.95 -9.40
CA LYS A 14 21.42 5.87 -8.24
C LYS A 14 22.67 6.73 -8.25
N LYS A 15 23.70 6.34 -8.98
CA LYS A 15 25.03 6.96 -8.90
C LYS A 15 24.96 8.46 -9.20
N GLN A 16 24.24 8.85 -10.25
CA GLN A 16 24.09 10.27 -10.60
C GLN A 16 23.51 11.10 -9.44
N LEU A 17 22.42 10.64 -8.81
CA LEU A 17 21.81 11.32 -7.67
C LEU A 17 22.76 11.40 -6.48
N MET A 18 23.47 10.30 -6.20
CA MET A 18 24.44 10.24 -5.11
C MET A 18 25.63 11.18 -5.35
N ASP A 19 26.12 11.26 -6.59
CA ASP A 19 27.21 12.15 -7.00
C ASP A 19 26.77 13.62 -6.88
N GLU A 20 25.53 13.95 -7.27
CA GLU A 20 24.95 15.29 -7.11
C GLU A 20 24.83 15.72 -5.64
N ILE A 21 24.35 14.85 -4.75
CA ILE A 21 24.31 15.17 -3.31
C ILE A 21 25.72 15.34 -2.73
N THR A 22 26.65 14.49 -3.14
CA THR A 22 28.04 14.56 -2.68
C THR A 22 28.67 15.89 -3.08
N ALA A 23 28.46 16.32 -4.32
CA ALA A 23 29.00 17.58 -4.84
C ALA A 23 28.32 18.82 -4.22
N ASN A 24 26.99 18.80 -4.06
CA ASN A 24 26.23 19.98 -3.59
C ASN A 24 26.30 20.20 -2.08
N PHE A 25 26.55 19.14 -1.30
CA PHE A 25 26.53 19.20 0.16
C PHE A 25 27.85 18.77 0.82
N GLU A 26 28.91 18.52 0.02
CA GLU A 26 30.23 18.10 0.50
C GLU A 26 30.19 16.87 1.43
N ILE A 27 29.36 15.89 1.07
CA ILE A 27 29.07 14.69 1.88
C ILE A 27 30.01 13.55 1.49
N ASP A 28 30.74 12.98 2.45
CA ASP A 28 31.53 11.76 2.21
C ASP A 28 30.65 10.49 2.32
N LEU A 29 30.23 9.96 1.16
CA LEU A 29 29.48 8.71 1.08
C LEU A 29 30.29 7.45 1.42
N LYS A 30 31.60 7.56 1.73
CA LYS A 30 32.36 6.46 2.32
C LYS A 30 31.94 6.17 3.76
N ASP A 31 31.35 7.14 4.45
CA ASP A 31 30.70 6.89 5.74
C ASP A 31 29.38 6.12 5.52
N LEU A 32 29.41 4.84 5.87
CA LEU A 32 28.26 3.94 5.81
C LEU A 32 27.02 4.48 6.55
N LYS A 33 27.19 5.22 7.66
CA LYS A 33 26.04 5.79 8.38
C LYS A 33 25.37 6.89 7.56
N LEU A 34 26.18 7.71 6.90
CA LEU A 34 25.71 8.80 6.06
C LEU A 34 25.09 8.29 4.76
N GLU A 35 25.72 7.31 4.11
CA GLU A 35 25.17 6.62 2.93
C GLU A 35 23.81 5.99 3.25
N ASN A 36 23.68 5.33 4.41
CA ASN A 36 22.41 4.74 4.85
C ASN A 36 21.34 5.80 5.14
N CYS A 37 21.72 6.93 5.74
CA CYS A 37 20.81 8.04 6.02
C CYS A 37 20.25 8.62 4.71
N ILE A 38 21.12 8.89 3.74
CA ILE A 38 20.75 9.44 2.43
C ILE A 38 19.87 8.45 1.66
N ASN A 39 20.23 7.17 1.65
CA ASN A 39 19.39 6.14 1.04
C ASN A 39 17.99 6.07 1.67
N ARG A 40 17.88 6.28 2.99
CA ARG A 40 16.59 6.34 3.68
C ARG A 40 15.78 7.56 3.25
N LEU A 41 16.41 8.72 3.14
CA LEU A 41 15.77 9.97 2.68
C LEU A 41 15.28 9.82 1.24
N TYR A 42 16.12 9.33 0.34
CA TYR A 42 15.72 9.07 -1.05
C TYR A 42 14.59 8.06 -1.16
N ASN A 43 14.64 6.97 -0.38
CA ASN A 43 13.52 6.02 -0.35
C ASN A 43 12.22 6.69 0.14
N GLY A 44 12.30 7.59 1.12
CA GLY A 44 11.17 8.40 1.59
C GLY A 44 10.60 9.25 0.46
N ARG A 45 11.43 10.10 -0.15
CA ARG A 45 11.01 11.00 -1.23
C ARG A 45 10.49 10.23 -2.45
N TYR A 46 11.12 9.12 -2.82
CA TYR A 46 10.66 8.27 -3.92
C TYR A 46 9.26 7.68 -3.65
N ARG A 47 8.98 7.29 -2.40
CA ARG A 47 7.64 6.82 -2.01
C ARG A 47 6.60 7.93 -2.05
N GLU A 48 6.93 9.11 -1.54
CA GLU A 48 6.06 10.30 -1.57
C GLU A 48 5.74 10.69 -3.01
N PHE A 49 6.75 10.80 -3.85
CA PHE A 49 6.60 11.08 -5.27
C PHE A 49 5.66 10.09 -5.97
N LYS A 50 5.82 8.78 -5.73
CA LYS A 50 4.89 7.77 -6.29
C LYS A 50 3.47 7.92 -5.75
N ALA A 51 3.31 8.32 -4.49
CA ALA A 51 2.00 8.54 -3.89
C ALA A 51 1.30 9.78 -4.48
N GLU A 52 2.02 10.88 -4.61
CA GLU A 52 1.58 12.12 -5.27
C GLU A 52 1.15 11.84 -6.71
N LEU A 53 1.98 11.12 -7.48
CA LEU A 53 1.70 10.76 -8.86
C LEU A 53 0.48 9.83 -8.99
N SER A 54 0.33 8.87 -8.07
CA SER A 54 -0.86 8.02 -8.04
C SER A 54 -2.13 8.78 -7.66
N ALA A 55 -2.04 9.75 -6.73
CA ALA A 55 -3.16 10.61 -6.37
C ALA A 55 -3.57 11.49 -7.56
N TYR A 56 -2.60 12.08 -8.25
CA TYR A 56 -2.83 12.84 -9.48
C TYR A 56 -3.53 11.99 -10.54
N TYR A 57 -3.01 10.79 -10.82
CA TYR A 57 -3.62 9.87 -11.79
C TYR A 57 -5.10 9.58 -11.48
N LYS A 58 -5.45 9.38 -10.21
CA LYS A 58 -6.85 9.13 -9.80
C LYS A 58 -7.79 10.31 -10.12
N LEU A 59 -7.28 11.54 -10.12
CA LEU A 59 -8.07 12.73 -10.49
C LEU A 59 -8.38 12.76 -11.99
N GLN A 60 -7.51 12.19 -12.83
CA GLN A 60 -7.64 12.23 -14.29
C GLN A 60 -8.70 11.25 -14.84
N LYS A 61 -9.16 10.30 -14.02
CA LYS A 61 -10.20 9.28 -14.29
C LYS A 61 -9.87 8.27 -15.39
N THR A 62 -9.19 8.67 -16.47
CA THR A 62 -8.79 7.82 -17.59
C THR A 62 -7.30 7.92 -17.88
N ASN A 63 -6.76 6.91 -18.56
CA ASN A 63 -5.37 6.90 -19.00
C ASN A 63 -5.09 7.98 -20.04
N GLU A 64 -5.98 8.17 -21.02
CA GLU A 64 -5.75 9.18 -22.06
C GLU A 64 -5.64 10.57 -21.45
N ASN A 65 -6.51 10.90 -20.48
CA ASN A 65 -6.47 12.19 -19.79
C ASN A 65 -5.20 12.37 -18.95
N ALA A 66 -4.76 11.31 -18.28
CA ALA A 66 -3.53 11.36 -17.48
C ALA A 66 -2.29 11.57 -18.35
N LEU A 67 -2.23 10.97 -19.54
CA LEU A 67 -1.12 11.12 -20.47
C LEU A 67 -1.15 12.44 -21.24
N ALA A 68 -2.34 12.95 -21.54
CA ALA A 68 -2.51 14.25 -22.19
C ALA A 68 -2.20 15.43 -21.24
N ASN A 69 -2.38 15.23 -19.93
CA ASN A 69 -2.13 16.24 -18.91
C ASN A 69 -1.11 15.70 -17.88
N PRO A 70 0.18 15.60 -18.21
CA PRO A 70 1.20 15.22 -17.24
C PRO A 70 1.42 16.35 -16.20
N PRO A 71 1.73 16.01 -14.94
CA PRO A 71 2.19 17.00 -13.96
C PRO A 71 3.47 17.70 -14.45
N LEU A 72 3.66 18.97 -14.07
CA LEU A 72 4.84 19.75 -14.44
C LEU A 72 6.16 19.05 -14.07
N GLU A 73 6.23 18.43 -12.89
CA GLU A 73 7.40 17.66 -12.44
C GLU A 73 7.74 16.48 -13.37
N MET A 74 6.77 15.95 -14.12
CA MET A 74 6.98 14.88 -15.09
C MET A 74 7.41 15.38 -16.46
N LEU A 75 7.10 16.63 -16.81
CA LEU A 75 7.61 17.25 -18.03
C LEU A 75 9.13 17.47 -17.94
N ASP A 76 9.60 17.90 -16.76
CA ASP A 76 11.03 18.13 -16.50
C ASP A 76 11.84 16.83 -16.39
N ARG A 77 11.25 15.78 -15.80
CA ARG A 77 11.92 14.49 -15.54
C ARG A 77 11.69 13.41 -16.61
N GLY A 78 10.84 13.70 -17.60
CA GLY A 78 10.43 12.77 -18.65
C GLY A 78 9.14 11.99 -18.34
N VAL A 79 8.25 11.93 -19.32
CA VAL A 79 6.87 11.37 -19.22
C VAL A 79 6.86 9.83 -19.07
N ASN A 80 8.00 9.16 -19.28
CA ASN A 80 8.11 7.69 -19.21
C ASN A 80 7.64 7.12 -17.85
N GLN A 81 7.91 7.82 -16.73
CA GLN A 81 7.46 7.39 -15.41
C GLN A 81 5.94 7.38 -15.29
N LEU A 82 5.29 8.38 -15.88
CA LEU A 82 3.84 8.49 -15.93
C LEU A 82 3.24 7.40 -16.82
N VAL A 83 3.82 7.16 -18.01
CA VAL A 83 3.41 6.07 -18.91
C VAL A 83 3.48 4.71 -18.22
N ASP A 84 4.60 4.42 -17.57
CA ASP A 84 4.79 3.16 -16.85
C ASP A 84 3.82 3.00 -15.67
N LEU A 85 3.51 4.09 -14.95
CA LEU A 85 2.49 4.08 -13.90
C LEU A 85 1.09 3.81 -14.48
N CYS A 86 0.71 4.52 -15.54
CA CYS A 86 -0.58 4.36 -16.23
C CYS A 86 -0.76 2.90 -16.71
N ASN A 87 0.28 2.31 -17.29
CA ASN A 87 0.29 0.91 -17.71
C ASN A 87 0.16 -0.05 -16.52
N HIS A 88 0.89 0.20 -15.43
CA HIS A 88 0.83 -0.63 -14.23
C HIS A 88 -0.56 -0.63 -13.59
N LEU A 89 -1.14 0.56 -13.38
CA LEU A 89 -2.46 0.73 -12.77
C LEU A 89 -3.59 0.14 -13.63
N ASN A 90 -3.40 0.12 -14.96
CA ASN A 90 -4.37 -0.49 -15.87
C ASN A 90 -4.16 -1.97 -16.15
N SER A 91 -3.03 -2.52 -15.72
CA SER A 91 -2.74 -3.93 -15.91
C SER A 91 -3.81 -4.80 -15.23
N ASN A 92 -4.17 -5.90 -15.89
CA ASN A 92 -5.13 -6.87 -15.34
C ASN A 92 -4.67 -7.38 -13.97
N LYS A 93 -3.36 -7.56 -13.78
CA LYS A 93 -2.76 -7.96 -12.50
C LYS A 93 -3.14 -6.99 -11.37
N PHE A 94 -3.05 -5.69 -11.62
CA PHE A 94 -3.42 -4.67 -10.63
C PHE A 94 -4.93 -4.58 -10.42
N LYS A 95 -5.72 -4.63 -11.50
CA LYS A 95 -7.20 -4.62 -11.43
C LYS A 95 -7.76 -5.82 -10.65
N HIS A 96 -7.17 -7.01 -10.80
CA HIS A 96 -7.54 -8.20 -10.02
C HIS A 96 -7.14 -8.09 -8.55
N HIS A 97 -6.03 -7.41 -8.23
CA HIS A 97 -5.65 -7.14 -6.84
C HIS A 97 -6.58 -6.11 -6.17
N GLN A 98 -7.11 -5.15 -6.95
CA GLN A 98 -8.08 -4.14 -6.51
C GLN A 98 -9.52 -4.68 -6.41
N GLN A 99 -9.81 -5.90 -6.88
CA GLN A 99 -11.17 -6.47 -6.88
C GLN A 99 -11.69 -6.67 -5.45
N THR A 100 -12.35 -5.63 -4.95
CA THR A 100 -13.38 -5.62 -3.91
C THR A 100 -14.44 -6.70 -4.10
N VAL A 101 -14.57 -7.25 -5.32
CA VAL A 101 -15.39 -8.41 -5.67
C VAL A 101 -15.08 -9.64 -4.80
N ASN A 102 -13.84 -9.82 -4.34
CA ASN A 102 -13.52 -10.91 -3.40
C ASN A 102 -14.05 -10.66 -2.00
N ARG A 103 -14.30 -9.40 -1.60
CA ARG A 103 -14.99 -9.10 -0.32
C ARG A 103 -16.50 -9.30 -0.46
N SER A 104 -17.11 -8.84 -1.57
CA SER A 104 -18.57 -9.00 -1.77
C SER A 104 -19.01 -10.44 -1.99
N LYS A 105 -18.11 -11.33 -2.43
CA LYS A 105 -18.36 -12.78 -2.55
C LYS A 105 -18.20 -13.56 -1.24
N LYS A 106 -17.64 -12.96 -0.19
CA LYS A 106 -17.52 -13.67 1.10
C LYS A 106 -18.88 -13.79 1.76
N LYS A 107 -19.17 -14.99 2.28
CA LYS A 107 -20.41 -15.29 3.01
C LYS A 107 -20.59 -14.43 4.26
N TYR A 108 -19.49 -13.95 4.85
CA TYR A 108 -19.46 -13.10 6.04
C TYR A 108 -18.30 -12.10 5.93
N ASN A 109 -18.53 -10.88 6.42
CA ASN A 109 -17.52 -9.84 6.48
C ASN A 109 -16.75 -9.93 7.79
N HIS A 110 -15.47 -10.24 7.72
CA HIS A 110 -14.59 -10.36 8.88
C HIS A 110 -14.06 -8.98 9.34
N HIS A 111 -14.06 -8.73 10.65
CA HIS A 111 -13.76 -7.42 11.24
C HIS A 111 -12.58 -7.40 12.23
N THR A 112 -11.99 -8.55 12.61
CA THR A 112 -10.92 -8.58 13.63
C THR A 112 -9.52 -8.21 13.12
N GLY A 113 -9.42 -7.81 11.85
CA GLY A 113 -8.17 -7.38 11.24
C GLY A 113 -7.25 -8.55 10.91
N LEU A 114 -5.98 -8.47 11.32
CA LEU A 114 -4.93 -9.46 11.05
C LEU A 114 -4.66 -10.43 12.21
N ARG A 115 -5.35 -10.26 13.35
CA ARG A 115 -5.14 -11.14 14.50
C ARG A 115 -5.74 -12.52 14.20
N PRO A 116 -5.00 -13.63 14.43
CA PRO A 116 -5.54 -14.97 14.28
C PRO A 116 -6.77 -15.18 15.17
N PHE A 117 -7.74 -15.95 14.68
CA PHE A 117 -8.98 -16.24 15.42
C PHE A 117 -8.69 -16.94 16.76
N SER A 118 -7.75 -17.88 16.79
CA SER A 118 -7.32 -18.61 18.00
C SER A 118 -6.82 -17.67 19.11
N TYR A 119 -6.03 -16.66 18.74
CA TYR A 119 -5.54 -15.67 19.70
C TYR A 119 -6.69 -14.88 20.35
N ILE A 120 -7.74 -14.59 19.60
CA ILE A 120 -8.88 -13.84 20.12
C ILE A 120 -9.73 -14.74 21.03
N VAL A 121 -9.91 -16.02 20.68
CA VAL A 121 -10.58 -17.01 21.54
C VAL A 121 -9.88 -17.14 22.88
N GLU A 122 -8.56 -17.30 22.87
CA GLU A 122 -7.74 -17.38 24.09
C GLU A 122 -7.93 -16.12 24.96
N LYS A 123 -7.84 -14.94 24.33
CA LYS A 123 -8.06 -13.68 25.03
C LYS A 123 -9.47 -13.57 25.62
N MET A 124 -10.51 -14.00 24.90
CA MET A 124 -11.88 -13.98 25.42
C MET A 124 -12.05 -14.92 26.61
N ALA A 125 -11.38 -16.07 26.60
CA ALA A 125 -11.37 -17.00 27.74
C ALA A 125 -10.65 -16.38 28.95
N GLU A 126 -9.51 -15.71 28.74
CA GLU A 126 -8.80 -14.94 29.77
C GLU A 126 -9.65 -13.80 30.35
N ASP A 127 -10.40 -13.12 29.48
CA ASP A 127 -11.33 -12.05 29.86
C ASP A 127 -12.62 -12.57 30.55
N GLY A 128 -12.72 -13.89 30.76
CA GLY A 128 -13.81 -14.53 31.52
C GLY A 128 -15.05 -14.90 30.70
N SER A 129 -14.94 -14.96 29.37
CA SER A 129 -16.02 -15.46 28.52
C SER A 129 -16.38 -16.90 28.87
N LYS A 130 -17.69 -17.16 28.97
CA LYS A 130 -18.23 -18.51 29.18
C LYS A 130 -18.20 -19.35 27.90
N PHE A 131 -18.21 -18.70 26.74
CA PHE A 131 -18.24 -19.32 25.41
C PHE A 131 -17.30 -18.56 24.46
N PRO A 132 -15.98 -18.65 24.67
CA PRO A 132 -15.01 -17.79 24.01
C PRO A 132 -15.00 -17.93 22.48
N GLU A 133 -15.34 -19.10 21.95
CA GLU A 133 -15.48 -19.32 20.50
C GLU A 133 -16.69 -18.60 19.90
N VAL A 134 -17.82 -18.63 20.60
CA VAL A 134 -19.07 -17.98 20.17
C VAL A 134 -18.93 -16.47 20.27
N ASP A 135 -18.40 -15.97 21.39
CA ASP A 135 -18.17 -14.55 21.60
C ASP A 135 -17.13 -14.01 20.61
N THR A 136 -16.11 -14.81 20.28
CA THR A 136 -15.13 -14.44 19.24
C THR A 136 -15.77 -14.41 17.85
N PHE A 137 -16.67 -15.35 17.54
CA PHE A 137 -17.42 -15.34 16.29
C PHE A 137 -18.31 -14.10 16.19
N GLU A 138 -19.04 -13.75 17.25
CA GLU A 138 -19.84 -12.54 17.31
C GLU A 138 -18.96 -11.30 17.11
N PHE A 139 -17.88 -11.17 17.87
CA PHE A 139 -16.91 -10.08 17.74
C PHE A 139 -16.30 -9.96 16.33
N ALA A 140 -16.11 -11.09 15.65
CA ALA A 140 -15.50 -11.12 14.33
C ALA A 140 -16.43 -10.71 13.19
N TYR A 141 -17.75 -10.85 13.35
CA TYR A 141 -18.71 -10.76 12.25
C TYR A 141 -19.88 -9.78 12.51
N VAL A 142 -20.03 -9.28 13.74
CA VAL A 142 -21.00 -8.26 14.09
C VAL A 142 -20.47 -6.87 13.72
N GLY A 143 -21.32 -6.06 13.08
CA GLY A 143 -20.96 -4.73 12.58
C GLY A 143 -20.87 -3.68 13.69
N LYS A 144 -20.48 -2.46 13.31
CA LYS A 144 -20.22 -1.32 14.22
C LYS A 144 -21.36 -0.98 15.21
N ASN A 145 -22.59 -1.42 14.96
CA ASN A 145 -23.77 -1.14 15.78
C ASN A 145 -24.31 -2.36 16.54
N LYS A 146 -23.50 -3.41 16.74
CA LYS A 146 -23.95 -4.71 17.25
C LYS A 146 -25.02 -5.41 16.38
N CYS A 147 -25.18 -4.97 15.15
CA CYS A 147 -26.07 -5.63 14.18
C CYS A 147 -25.28 -6.67 13.39
N TRP A 148 -25.85 -7.87 13.27
CA TRP A 148 -25.36 -8.89 12.34
C TRP A 148 -25.30 -8.33 10.92
N THR A 149 -24.13 -8.40 10.32
CA THR A 149 -23.91 -7.89 8.95
C THR A 149 -24.45 -8.84 7.88
N CYS A 150 -24.74 -10.10 8.24
CA CYS A 150 -25.46 -11.05 7.40
C CYS A 150 -26.36 -11.99 8.22
N ASN A 151 -27.55 -12.29 7.69
CA ASN A 151 -28.52 -13.21 8.32
C ASN A 151 -27.98 -14.64 8.47
N THR A 152 -27.03 -15.03 7.62
CA THR A 152 -26.43 -16.36 7.69
C THR A 152 -25.48 -16.52 8.88
N ALA A 153 -24.75 -15.48 9.27
CA ALA A 153 -23.90 -15.53 10.47
C ALA A 153 -24.75 -15.55 11.75
N LYS A 154 -25.88 -14.83 11.76
CA LYS A 154 -26.86 -14.86 12.86
C LYS A 154 -27.42 -16.26 13.14
N ALA A 155 -27.45 -17.16 12.16
CA ALA A 155 -28.00 -18.51 12.32
C ALA A 155 -27.05 -19.50 13.03
N PHE A 156 -25.82 -19.11 13.35
CA PHE A 156 -24.81 -19.97 14.00
C PHE A 156 -24.54 -19.60 15.46
N VAL A 157 -25.22 -18.59 15.99
CA VAL A 157 -25.18 -18.13 17.39
C VAL A 157 -26.54 -18.34 18.00
#